data_AF-A0A5D4T9L2-F1
#
_entry.id   AF-A0A5D4T9L2-F1
#
_cell.length_a   1.000
_cell.length_b   1.000
_cell.length_c   1.000
_cell.angle_alpha   90.00
_cell.angle_beta   90.00
_cell.angle_gamma   90.00
#
_symmetry.space_group_name_H-M   'P 1'
#
loop_
_entity.id
_entity.type
_entity.pdbx_description
1 polymer ?
#
loop_
_entity_poly.entity_id
_entity_poly.type
_entity_poly.pdbx_seq_one_letter_code
_entity_poly.pdbx_strand_id
1 'polypeptide(L)'
;MVKSKEYFFSLFSTESARDLARKIDEYLYMESPYSQEVEDSHNRFNNGVRTDCIGYVSKKGNYKFATLSSAKKVVFILHLGKKLHTEAAKNMQKEIDELLGRNYSDSDKSRPTEGEVYIRLEWVDKLEQIFPFIDKAYEMRLQK
;
A
#
# COMPACT_ATOMS: atom_id res chain seq x y z
N MET A 1 -14.59 -11.54 15.75
CA MET A 1 -15.13 -11.59 14.38
C MET A 1 -14.02 -11.20 13.43
N VAL A 2 -13.69 -12.02 12.42
CA VAL A 2 -12.64 -11.69 11.44
C VAL A 2 -13.14 -10.55 10.57
N LYS A 3 -12.40 -9.45 10.50
CA LYS A 3 -12.76 -8.32 9.62
C LYS A 3 -12.53 -8.71 8.16
N SER A 4 -13.55 -8.54 7.33
CA SER A 4 -13.47 -8.75 5.89
C SER A 4 -12.62 -7.64 5.23
N LYS A 5 -12.20 -7.84 3.99
CA LYS A 5 -11.56 -6.76 3.22
C LYS A 5 -12.51 -5.57 3.01
N GLU A 6 -13.79 -5.86 2.74
CA GLU A 6 -14.83 -4.83 2.56
C GLU A 6 -14.96 -3.91 3.78
N TYR A 7 -14.80 -4.45 5.00
CA TYR A 7 -14.72 -3.62 6.20
C TYR A 7 -13.59 -2.57 6.08
N PHE A 8 -12.39 -2.96 5.66
CA PHE A 8 -11.27 -2.02 5.54
C PHE A 8 -11.44 -1.04 4.38
N PHE A 9 -11.99 -1.49 3.25
CA PHE A 9 -12.33 -0.61 2.15
C PHE A 9 -13.30 0.48 2.59
N SER A 10 -14.32 0.13 3.39
CA SER A 10 -15.32 1.09 3.89
C SER A 10 -14.76 2.20 4.80
N LEU A 11 -13.55 2.03 5.34
CA LEU A 11 -12.91 3.00 6.23
C LEU A 11 -12.39 4.23 5.48
N PHE A 12 -12.17 4.15 4.16
CA PHE A 12 -11.80 5.31 3.35
C PHE A 12 -12.95 6.31 3.32
N SER A 13 -12.60 7.60 3.38
CA SER A 13 -13.59 8.64 3.69
C SER A 13 -14.52 8.99 2.52
N THR A 14 -14.01 8.93 1.28
CA THR A 14 -14.76 9.22 0.06
C THR A 14 -15.12 7.94 -0.69
N GLU A 15 -16.22 7.95 -1.42
CA GLU A 15 -16.60 6.84 -2.32
C GLU A 15 -15.48 6.52 -3.32
N SER A 16 -14.86 7.54 -3.90
CA SER A 16 -13.72 7.37 -4.81
C SER A 16 -12.54 6.63 -4.17
N ALA A 17 -12.20 6.94 -2.92
CA ALA A 17 -11.12 6.29 -2.21
C ALA A 17 -11.46 4.83 -1.84
N ARG A 18 -12.73 4.53 -1.53
CA ARG A 18 -13.21 3.15 -1.31
C ARG A 18 -13.12 2.33 -2.59
N ASP A 19 -13.53 2.91 -3.71
CA ASP A 19 -13.45 2.26 -5.01
C ASP A 19 -12.00 2.03 -5.44
N LEU A 20 -11.12 3.01 -5.21
CA LEU A 20 -9.68 2.84 -5.43
C LEU A 20 -9.10 1.72 -4.57
N ALA A 21 -9.49 1.62 -3.29
CA ALA A 21 -9.02 0.54 -2.43
C ALA A 21 -9.43 -0.85 -2.96
N ARG A 22 -10.65 -0.98 -3.50
CA ARG A 22 -11.10 -2.22 -4.17
C ARG A 22 -10.31 -2.50 -5.43
N LYS A 23 -10.12 -1.49 -6.28
CA LYS A 23 -9.37 -1.66 -7.54
C LYS A 23 -7.89 -1.98 -7.30
N ILE A 24 -7.28 -1.46 -6.24
CA ILE A 24 -5.93 -1.86 -5.82
C ILE A 24 -5.92 -3.36 -5.47
N ASP A 25 -6.89 -3.83 -4.69
CA ASP A 25 -6.99 -5.25 -4.33
C ASP A 25 -7.16 -6.13 -5.57
N GLU A 26 -8.07 -5.74 -6.48
CA GLU A 26 -8.31 -6.41 -7.76
C GLU A 26 -7.05 -6.44 -8.63
N TYR A 27 -6.40 -5.30 -8.83
CA TYR A 27 -5.15 -5.21 -9.58
C TYR A 27 -4.11 -6.18 -9.04
N LEU A 28 -3.87 -6.14 -7.72
CA LEU A 28 -2.84 -6.96 -7.09
C LEU A 28 -3.11 -8.46 -7.24
N TYR A 29 -4.37 -8.90 -7.16
CA TYR A 29 -4.70 -10.33 -7.23
C TYR A 29 -5.04 -10.85 -8.63
N MET A 30 -5.42 -9.98 -9.57
CA MET A 30 -5.99 -10.42 -10.86
C MET A 30 -5.25 -9.86 -12.07
N GLU A 31 -4.79 -8.61 -12.03
CA GLU A 31 -4.32 -7.91 -13.25
C GLU A 31 -2.81 -7.68 -13.28
N SER A 32 -2.16 -7.58 -12.13
CA SER A 32 -0.74 -7.28 -12.05
C SER A 32 0.12 -8.40 -12.67
N PRO A 33 1.30 -8.08 -13.23
CA PRO A 33 2.21 -9.09 -13.79
C PRO A 33 2.67 -10.15 -12.78
N TYR A 34 2.54 -9.86 -11.49
CA TYR A 34 2.93 -10.71 -10.37
C TYR A 34 1.73 -11.22 -9.56
N SER A 35 0.51 -11.15 -10.09
CA SER A 35 -0.74 -11.55 -9.42
C SER A 35 -0.70 -12.97 -8.81
N GLN A 36 -0.09 -13.93 -9.51
CA GLN A 36 0.07 -15.30 -9.05
C GLN A 36 1.01 -15.44 -7.84
N GLU A 37 1.82 -14.41 -7.59
CA GLU A 37 2.86 -14.35 -6.57
C GLU A 37 2.44 -13.48 -5.37
N VAL A 38 1.23 -12.91 -5.39
CA VAL A 38 0.69 -12.16 -4.26
C VAL A 38 -0.10 -13.07 -3.33
N GLU A 39 0.01 -12.84 -2.03
CA GLU A 39 -0.81 -13.48 -1.01
C GLU A 39 -1.24 -12.47 0.06
N ASP A 40 -2.33 -12.80 0.75
CA ASP A 40 -2.76 -12.03 1.92
C ASP A 40 -1.87 -12.37 3.13
N SER A 41 -1.22 -11.35 3.70
CA SER A 41 -0.32 -11.50 4.85
C SER A 41 -0.98 -12.14 6.07
N HIS A 42 -2.29 -11.95 6.25
CA HIS A 42 -3.00 -12.47 7.41
C HIS A 42 -3.27 -13.95 7.30
N ASN A 43 -3.53 -14.46 6.09
CA ASN A 43 -3.62 -15.91 5.86
C ASN A 43 -2.29 -16.59 6.19
N ARG A 44 -1.18 -15.92 5.90
CA ARG A 44 0.17 -16.46 6.12
C ARG A 44 0.64 -16.40 7.57
N PHE A 45 0.39 -15.29 8.26
CA PHE A 45 1.03 -15.00 9.55
C PHE A 45 0.07 -14.93 10.74
N ASN A 46 -1.25 -14.87 10.51
CA ASN A 46 -2.23 -14.64 11.59
C ASN A 46 -3.51 -15.47 11.42
N ASN A 47 -3.44 -16.65 10.81
CA ASN A 47 -4.58 -17.55 10.58
C ASN A 47 -5.81 -16.85 9.96
N GLY A 48 -5.57 -15.89 9.06
CA GLY A 48 -6.60 -15.10 8.37
C GLY A 48 -7.20 -13.95 9.19
N VAL A 49 -6.77 -13.73 10.44
CA VAL A 49 -7.32 -12.69 11.31
C VAL A 49 -6.74 -11.32 10.95
N ARG A 50 -7.60 -10.40 10.51
CA ARG A 50 -7.24 -9.00 10.26
C ARG A 50 -7.63 -8.11 11.44
N THR A 51 -6.69 -7.32 11.93
CA THR A 51 -6.90 -6.38 13.05
C THR A 51 -7.17 -4.97 12.54
N ASP A 52 -6.22 -4.43 11.79
CA ASP A 52 -6.09 -3.01 11.45
C ASP A 52 -5.66 -2.76 10.00
N CYS A 53 -5.45 -3.80 9.19
CA CYS A 53 -5.03 -3.64 7.81
C CYS A 53 -5.38 -4.83 6.91
N ILE A 54 -5.23 -4.62 5.60
CA ILE A 54 -5.02 -5.66 4.59
C ILE A 54 -3.55 -5.57 4.16
N GLY A 55 -2.78 -6.65 4.29
CA GLY A 55 -1.37 -6.67 3.91
C GLY A 55 -1.13 -7.60 2.73
N TYR A 56 -0.35 -7.14 1.75
CA TYR A 56 -0.01 -7.86 0.53
C TYR A 56 1.45 -8.30 0.57
N VAL A 57 1.69 -9.60 0.40
CA VAL A 57 3.01 -10.22 0.51
C VAL A 57 3.40 -10.83 -0.83
N SER A 58 4.67 -10.70 -1.21
CA SER A 58 5.24 -11.46 -2.30
C SER A 58 5.61 -12.87 -1.81
N LYS A 59 5.11 -13.91 -2.48
CA LYS A 59 5.51 -15.31 -2.28
C LYS A 59 6.98 -15.54 -2.64
N LYS A 60 7.52 -14.79 -3.61
CA LYS A 60 8.94 -14.88 -3.99
C LYS A 60 9.85 -14.32 -2.90
N GLY A 61 9.54 -13.12 -2.41
CA GLY A 61 10.37 -12.42 -1.42
C GLY A 61 10.10 -12.84 0.03
N ASN A 62 8.90 -13.35 0.33
CA ASN A 62 8.38 -13.56 1.69
C ASN A 62 8.27 -12.28 2.51
N TYR A 63 7.95 -11.17 1.83
CA TYR A 63 7.91 -9.84 2.41
C TYR A 63 6.65 -9.08 2.00
N LYS A 64 6.10 -8.30 2.93
CA LYS A 64 5.05 -7.31 2.60
C LYS A 64 5.64 -6.25 1.67
N PHE A 65 4.94 -5.94 0.59
CA PHE A 65 5.28 -4.85 -0.33
C PHE A 65 4.20 -3.77 -0.38
N ALA A 66 2.98 -4.07 0.05
CA ALA A 66 1.90 -3.09 0.17
C ALA A 66 0.98 -3.39 1.37
N THR A 67 0.33 -2.36 1.91
CA THR A 67 -0.68 -2.46 2.98
C THR A 67 -1.76 -1.41 2.81
N LEU A 68 -3.04 -1.80 2.83
CA LEU A 68 -4.15 -0.87 3.13
C LEU A 68 -4.34 -0.83 4.64
N SER A 69 -3.92 0.26 5.28
CA SER A 69 -3.89 0.39 6.73
C SER A 69 -5.01 1.28 7.22
N SER A 70 -5.73 0.86 8.26
CA SER A 70 -6.62 1.75 9.02
C SER A 70 -5.90 2.53 10.12
N ALA A 71 -4.73 2.04 10.56
CA ALA A 71 -3.85 2.78 11.45
C ALA A 71 -3.20 3.94 10.67
N LYS A 72 -3.20 5.15 11.26
CA LYS A 72 -2.66 6.41 10.68
C LYS A 72 -3.59 7.10 9.65
N LYS A 73 -4.86 7.30 10.02
CA LYS A 73 -5.89 7.97 9.23
C LYS A 73 -6.13 7.35 7.85
N VAL A 74 -6.21 6.02 7.80
CA VAL A 74 -6.60 5.24 6.63
C VAL A 74 -5.75 5.55 5.39
N VAL A 75 -4.68 4.79 5.20
CA VAL A 75 -3.64 5.09 4.22
C VAL A 75 -3.21 3.83 3.47
N PHE A 76 -2.82 3.99 2.21
CA PHE A 76 -2.18 2.95 1.45
C PHE A 76 -0.66 3.09 1.58
N ILE A 77 0.02 2.03 2.02
CA ILE A 77 1.44 2.03 2.35
C ILE A 77 2.16 1.11 1.36
N LEU A 78 3.19 1.63 0.72
CA LEU A 78 4.16 0.84 -0.05
C LEU A 78 5.38 0.57 0.83
N HIS A 79 5.80 -0.70 0.90
CA HIS A 79 6.95 -1.14 1.67
C HIS A 79 8.10 -1.36 0.70
N LEU A 80 9.15 -0.56 0.78
CA LEU A 80 10.36 -0.70 -0.04
C LEU A 80 11.47 -1.43 0.72
N GLY A 81 11.46 -1.36 2.05
CA GLY A 81 12.42 -2.06 2.91
C GLY A 81 13.48 -1.12 3.50
N LYS A 82 13.62 -1.19 4.83
CA LYS A 82 14.39 -0.21 5.61
C LYS A 82 15.89 -0.17 5.31
N LYS A 83 16.53 -1.33 5.13
CA LYS A 83 18.00 -1.45 5.10
C LYS A 83 18.63 -0.85 3.84
N LEU A 84 17.99 -1.05 2.69
CA LEU A 84 18.56 -0.68 1.38
C LEU A 84 17.84 0.47 0.70
N HIS A 85 16.59 0.73 1.08
CA HIS A 85 15.70 1.53 0.25
C HIS A 85 15.10 2.73 0.99
N THR A 86 15.71 3.16 2.10
CA THR A 86 15.24 4.34 2.84
C THR A 86 15.30 5.62 1.98
N GLU A 87 16.43 5.90 1.31
CA GLU A 87 16.52 7.07 0.44
C GLU A 87 15.62 6.95 -0.79
N ALA A 88 15.48 5.74 -1.33
CA ALA A 88 14.56 5.49 -2.43
C ALA A 88 13.08 5.71 -2.02
N ALA A 89 12.70 5.34 -0.79
CA ALA A 89 11.38 5.62 -0.24
C ALA A 89 11.15 7.13 -0.06
N LYS A 90 12.14 7.88 0.43
CA LYS A 90 12.04 9.35 0.51
C LYS A 90 11.85 9.98 -0.86
N ASN A 91 12.62 9.55 -1.86
CA ASN A 91 12.51 10.05 -3.22
C ASN A 91 11.14 9.70 -3.83
N MET A 92 10.68 8.45 -3.66
CA MET A 92 9.37 8.01 -4.14
C MET A 92 8.23 8.78 -3.45
N GLN A 93 8.31 9.05 -2.14
CA GLN A 93 7.32 9.88 -1.46
C GLN A 93 7.24 11.27 -2.07
N LYS A 94 8.40 11.88 -2.36
CA LYS A 94 8.46 13.20 -3.01
C LYS A 94 7.85 13.18 -4.41
N GLU A 95 8.17 12.17 -5.22
CA GLU A 95 7.59 11.98 -6.56
C GLU A 95 6.05 11.88 -6.50
N ILE A 96 5.51 11.14 -5.54
CA ILE A 96 4.06 11.01 -5.33
C ILE A 96 3.45 12.34 -4.84
N ASP A 97 4.07 12.99 -3.86
CA ASP A 97 3.58 14.25 -3.32
C ASP A 97 3.52 15.35 -4.42
N GLU A 98 4.53 15.38 -5.30
CA GLU A 98 4.55 16.25 -6.48
C GLU A 98 3.46 15.88 -7.50
N LEU A 99 3.31 14.58 -7.82
CA LEU A 99 2.30 14.08 -8.74
C LEU A 99 0.87 14.40 -8.29
N LEU A 100 0.60 14.27 -6.98
CA LEU A 100 -0.71 14.52 -6.39
C LEU A 100 -0.92 15.98 -5.99
N GLY A 101 0.10 16.84 -6.17
CA GLY A 101 0.07 18.25 -5.78
C GLY A 101 -0.17 18.48 -4.28
N ARG A 102 0.13 17.48 -3.44
CA ARG A 102 -0.15 17.47 -2.00
C ARG A 102 0.98 16.78 -1.26
N ASN A 103 1.52 17.45 -0.24
CA ASN A 103 2.57 16.87 0.59
C ASN A 103 1.98 16.02 1.71
N TYR A 104 2.37 14.75 1.81
CA TYR A 104 1.86 13.87 2.86
C TYR A 104 2.20 14.39 4.26
N SER A 105 3.41 14.91 4.45
CA SER A 105 3.90 15.36 5.76
C SER A 105 3.13 16.54 6.34
N ASP A 106 2.54 17.37 5.49
CA ASP A 106 1.68 18.50 5.90
C ASP A 106 0.33 18.03 6.46
N SER A 107 -0.15 16.87 6.00
CA SER A 107 -1.49 16.38 6.32
C SER A 107 -1.59 15.62 7.65
N ASP A 108 -0.49 15.01 8.10
CA ASP A 108 -0.50 14.13 9.28
C ASP A 108 0.46 14.51 10.39
N LYS A 109 1.36 15.50 10.19
CA LYS A 109 2.48 15.79 11.11
C LYS A 109 3.34 14.56 11.45
N SER A 110 3.08 13.41 10.85
CA SER A 110 3.81 12.16 11.00
C SER A 110 4.59 11.91 9.72
N ARG A 111 5.89 11.64 9.87
CA ARG A 111 6.71 11.22 8.75
C ARG A 111 6.45 9.74 8.46
N PRO A 112 6.48 9.34 7.17
CA PRO A 112 6.53 7.93 6.81
C PRO A 112 7.64 7.20 7.57
N THR A 113 7.42 5.94 7.92
CA THR A 113 8.46 5.10 8.50
C THR A 113 9.59 4.92 7.49
N GLU A 114 10.82 4.76 7.96
CA GLU A 114 11.97 4.48 7.07
C GLU A 114 11.72 3.24 6.19
N GLY A 115 11.87 3.40 4.88
CA GLY A 115 11.62 2.35 3.90
C GLY A 115 10.14 2.13 3.56
N GLU A 116 9.25 3.03 3.97
CA GLU A 116 7.84 3.04 3.60
C GLU A 116 7.45 4.33 2.86
N VAL A 117 6.43 4.24 2.01
CA VAL A 117 5.83 5.36 1.25
C VAL A 117 4.32 5.35 1.46
N TYR A 118 3.74 6.52 1.70
CA TYR A 118 2.38 6.68 2.20
C TYR A 118 1.54 7.43 1.15
N ILE A 119 0.41 6.86 0.79
CA ILE A 119 -0.50 7.37 -0.24
C ILE A 119 -1.90 7.50 0.36
N ARG A 120 -2.44 8.71 0.32
CA ARG A 120 -3.83 9.00 0.64
C ARG A 120 -4.69 8.74 -0.60
N LEU A 121 -5.55 7.75 -0.54
CA LEU A 121 -6.39 7.41 -1.69
C LEU A 121 -7.40 8.53 -2.02
N GLU A 122 -7.74 9.39 -1.05
CA GLU A 122 -8.55 10.59 -1.27
C GLU A 122 -7.90 11.63 -2.20
N TRP A 123 -6.60 11.54 -2.44
CA TRP A 123 -5.86 12.47 -3.30
C TRP A 123 -5.60 11.90 -4.70
N VAL A 124 -5.91 10.62 -4.88
CA VAL A 124 -5.71 9.90 -6.14
C VAL A 124 -7.03 9.96 -6.90
N ASP A 125 -6.99 10.47 -8.13
CA ASP A 125 -8.16 10.51 -8.99
C ASP A 125 -8.33 9.20 -9.73
N LYS A 126 -7.21 8.60 -10.15
CA LYS A 126 -7.16 7.39 -10.95
C LYS A 126 -6.04 6.47 -10.54
N LEU A 127 -6.30 5.17 -10.61
CA LEU A 127 -5.38 4.13 -10.15
C LEU A 127 -4.06 4.11 -10.94
N GLU A 128 -4.11 4.49 -12.21
CA GLU A 128 -2.95 4.60 -13.11
C GLU A 128 -1.91 5.60 -12.61
N GLN A 129 -2.30 6.57 -11.77
CA GLN A 129 -1.35 7.49 -11.13
C GLN A 129 -0.42 6.76 -10.16
N ILE A 130 -0.88 5.66 -9.56
CA ILE A 130 -0.15 4.97 -8.48
C ILE A 130 0.37 3.58 -8.84
N PHE A 131 -0.11 2.97 -9.93
CA PHE A 131 0.40 1.66 -10.42
C PHE A 131 1.92 1.57 -10.54
N PRO A 132 2.62 2.54 -11.16
CA PRO A 132 4.07 2.43 -11.32
C PRO A 132 4.82 2.35 -9.98
N PHE A 133 4.28 2.98 -8.93
CA PHE A 133 4.88 2.95 -7.60
C PHE A 133 4.59 1.63 -6.88
N ILE A 134 3.40 1.05 -7.08
CA ILE A 134 3.06 -0.28 -6.54
C ILE A 134 4.00 -1.34 -7.13
N ASP A 135 4.19 -1.33 -8.45
CA ASP A 135 5.05 -2.29 -9.13
C ASP A 135 6.52 -2.13 -8.71
N LYS A 136 6.98 -0.88 -8.64
CA LYS A 136 8.33 -0.57 -8.15
C LYS A 136 8.53 -1.03 -6.70
N ALA A 137 7.53 -0.87 -5.82
CA ALA A 137 7.59 -1.39 -4.45
C ALA A 137 7.69 -2.92 -4.41
N TYR A 138 6.94 -3.62 -5.27
CA TYR A 138 7.05 -5.08 -5.43
C TYR A 138 8.47 -5.49 -5.82
N GLU A 139 9.00 -4.92 -6.90
CA GLU A 139 10.34 -5.22 -7.42
C GLU A 139 11.44 -4.94 -6.40
N MET A 140 11.38 -3.78 -5.75
CA MET A 140 12.37 -3.40 -4.74
C MET A 140 12.36 -4.35 -3.55
N ARG A 141 11.19 -4.87 -3.13
CA ARG A 141 11.14 -5.86 -2.03
C ARG A 141 11.73 -7.21 -2.38
N LEU A 142 11.95 -7.51 -3.66
CA LEU A 142 12.67 -8.69 -4.10
C LEU A 142 14.20 -8.50 -4.08
N GLN A 143 14.68 -7.25 -4.01
CA GLN A 143 16.10 -6.94 -3.90
C GLN A 143 16.55 -7.14 -2.44
N LYS A 144 17.64 -7.90 -2.27
CA LYS A 144 18.18 -8.33 -0.96
C LYS A 144 19.24 -7.40 -0.41
#